data_AF-A0A5C4QHN6-F1
#
_entry.id   AF-A0A5C4QHN6-F1
#
_cell.length_a   1.000
_cell.length_b   1.000
_cell.length_c   1.000
_cell.angle_alpha   90.00
_cell.angle_beta   90.00
_cell.angle_gamma   90.00
#
_symmetry.space_group_name_H-M   'P 1'
#
loop_
_entity.id
_entity.type
_entity.pdbx_description
1 polymer ?
#
loop_
_entity_poly.entity_id
_entity_poly.type
_entity_poly.pdbx_seq_one_letter_code
_entity_poly.pdbx_strand_id
1 'polypeptide(L)'
;MHEHTYGPSETGTVVLELGGETGALILYTGPDLHGREIEISRGDDRRVHSAVRERRVRDGSFHSAVYPDLPAGIYTVWWDEGTSAGTVSVHGGAIAEFLWPTSGFGAAG
;
A
#
# COMPACT_ATOMS: atom_id res chain seq x y z
N MET A 1 -28.14 17.44 -18.19
CA MET A 1 -27.19 16.38 -18.58
C MET A 1 -25.85 16.81 -18.02
N HIS A 2 -25.43 16.25 -16.88
CA HIS A 2 -24.22 16.70 -16.17
C HIS A 2 -23.00 15.98 -16.74
N GLU A 3 -22.21 16.70 -17.52
CA GLU A 3 -20.90 16.28 -18.00
C GLU A 3 -19.86 16.74 -16.96
N HIS A 4 -19.32 15.79 -16.18
CA HIS A 4 -18.17 16.04 -15.31
C HIS A 4 -16.90 15.90 -16.13
N THR A 5 -16.40 17.03 -16.65
CA THR A 5 -15.05 17.12 -17.20
C THR A 5 -14.04 16.99 -16.06
N TYR A 6 -13.44 15.80 -15.93
CA TYR A 6 -12.31 15.59 -15.01
C TYR A 6 -11.09 16.36 -15.54
N GLY A 7 -10.77 17.47 -14.87
CA GLY A 7 -9.48 18.15 -15.01
C GLY A 7 -8.31 17.25 -14.55
N PRO A 8 -7.06 17.61 -14.89
CA PRO A 8 -5.89 16.80 -14.59
C PRO A 8 -5.80 16.53 -13.08
N SER A 9 -5.73 15.25 -12.69
CA SER A 9 -5.81 14.78 -11.31
C SER A 9 -4.92 15.60 -10.37
N GLU A 10 -5.57 16.39 -9.54
CA GLU A 10 -4.98 17.21 -8.49
C GLU A 10 -4.16 16.34 -7.55
N THR A 11 -3.09 16.89 -7.00
CA THR A 11 -2.25 16.29 -5.96
C THR A 11 -3.13 15.69 -4.86
N GLY A 12 -3.38 14.38 -4.94
CA GLY A 12 -4.25 13.67 -4.01
C GLY A 12 -3.67 13.72 -2.60
N THR A 13 -4.20 14.60 -1.77
CA THR A 13 -3.87 14.65 -0.34
C THR A 13 -4.46 13.41 0.31
N VAL A 14 -3.60 12.52 0.81
CA VAL A 14 -4.05 11.42 1.66
C VAL A 14 -4.14 11.98 3.06
N VAL A 15 -5.35 12.03 3.61
CA VAL A 15 -5.56 12.29 5.04
C VAL A 15 -5.42 10.95 5.75
N LEU A 16 -4.47 10.86 6.67
CA LEU A 16 -4.26 9.69 7.51
C LEU A 16 -4.88 9.98 8.88
N GLU A 17 -5.82 9.15 9.30
CA GLU A 17 -6.40 9.21 10.64
C GLU A 17 -5.49 8.40 11.58
N LEU A 18 -4.51 9.08 12.17
CA LEU A 18 -3.59 8.48 13.14
C LEU A 18 -4.16 8.68 14.55
N GLY A 19 -4.77 7.64 15.12
CA GLY A 19 -5.38 7.72 16.45
C GLY A 19 -5.67 6.35 17.07
N GLY A 20 -5.46 6.24 18.39
CA GLY A 20 -5.76 5.02 19.16
C GLY A 20 -4.93 3.81 18.70
N GLU A 21 -5.60 2.73 18.32
CA GLU A 21 -4.98 1.50 17.81
C GLU A 21 -4.94 1.46 16.27
N THR A 22 -5.33 2.53 15.57
CA THR A 22 -5.30 2.60 14.10
C THR A 22 -4.02 3.26 13.61
N GLY A 23 -3.31 2.58 12.71
CA GLY A 23 -2.17 3.11 11.96
C GLY A 23 -2.43 3.08 10.46
N ALA A 24 -1.39 3.40 9.70
CA ALA A 24 -1.42 3.33 8.24
C ALA A 24 -0.22 2.56 7.70
N LEU A 25 -0.34 2.02 6.49
CA LEU A 25 0.74 1.40 5.75
C LEU A 25 0.93 2.09 4.40
N ILE A 26 2.16 2.48 4.11
CA ILE A 26 2.61 2.90 2.78
C ILE A 26 3.51 1.80 2.23
N LEU A 27 3.12 1.24 1.08
CA LEU A 27 3.90 0.24 0.38
C LEU A 27 4.50 0.87 -0.87
N TYR A 28 5.81 0.99 -0.91
CA TYR A 28 6.57 1.56 -2.03
C TYR A 28 6.88 0.48 -3.06
N THR A 29 6.62 0.76 -4.33
CA THR A 29 6.86 -0.14 -5.46
C THR A 29 7.63 0.54 -6.58
N GLY A 30 8.09 -0.27 -7.54
CA GLY A 30 8.53 0.21 -8.85
C GLY A 30 7.35 0.61 -9.76
N PRO A 31 7.64 1.30 -10.86
CA PRO A 31 6.65 1.69 -11.87
C PRO A 31 6.01 0.49 -12.59
N ASP A 32 6.69 -0.66 -12.64
CA ASP A 32 6.18 -1.89 -13.26
C ASP A 32 4.90 -2.43 -12.60
N LEU A 33 4.62 -1.97 -11.38
CA LEU A 33 3.45 -2.37 -10.61
C LEU A 33 2.35 -1.31 -10.60
N HIS A 34 2.47 -0.25 -11.40
CA HIS A 34 1.43 0.78 -11.51
C HIS A 34 0.07 0.18 -11.85
N GLY A 35 -0.95 0.51 -11.05
CA GLY A 35 -2.31 -0.01 -11.21
C GLY A 35 -2.52 -1.43 -10.69
N ARG A 36 -1.47 -2.14 -10.25
CA ARG A 36 -1.59 -3.45 -9.63
C ARG A 36 -2.20 -3.33 -8.24
N GLU A 37 -3.12 -4.22 -7.93
CA GLU A 37 -3.66 -4.37 -6.58
C GLU A 37 -2.71 -5.22 -5.74
N ILE A 38 -2.30 -4.69 -4.60
CA ILE A 38 -1.49 -5.42 -3.62
C ILE A 38 -2.41 -5.82 -2.48
N GLU A 39 -2.37 -7.09 -2.11
CA GLU A 39 -3.15 -7.62 -1.00
C GLU A 39 -2.31 -7.65 0.28
N ILE A 40 -2.95 -7.33 1.40
CA ILE A 40 -2.40 -7.54 2.73
C ILE A 40 -3.43 -8.24 3.62
N SER A 41 -2.98 -9.05 4.56
CA SER A 41 -3.85 -9.62 5.61
C SER A 41 -3.17 -9.59 6.97
N ARG A 42 -3.99 -9.53 8.02
CA ARG A 42 -3.53 -9.69 9.40
C ARG A 42 -3.83 -11.13 9.84
N GLY A 43 -2.82 -12.00 9.83
CA GLY A 43 -3.03 -13.43 10.07
C GLY A 43 -4.04 -14.03 9.08
N ASP A 44 -5.04 -14.74 9.60
CA ASP A 44 -6.14 -15.37 8.85
C ASP A 44 -7.33 -14.43 8.56
N ASP A 45 -7.21 -13.13 8.86
CA ASP A 45 -8.24 -12.15 8.54
C ASP A 45 -8.42 -11.99 7.02
N ARG A 46 -9.57 -11.42 6.63
CA ARG A 46 -9.87 -11.11 5.23
C ARG A 46 -8.79 -10.21 4.63
N ARG A 47 -8.28 -10.60 3.45
CA ARG A 47 -7.36 -9.79 2.66
C ARG A 47 -8.00 -8.47 2.25
N VAL A 48 -7.28 -7.37 2.48
CA VAL A 48 -7.61 -6.05 1.95
C VAL A 48 -6.63 -5.71 0.83
N HIS A 49 -7.13 -5.08 -0.21
CA HIS A 49 -6.32 -4.68 -1.36
C HIS A 49 -6.28 -3.17 -1.51
N SER A 50 -5.16 -2.68 -2.03
CA SER A 50 -5.02 -1.29 -2.47
C SER A 50 -4.23 -1.26 -3.76
N ALA A 51 -4.69 -0.44 -4.70
CA ALA A 51 -4.05 -0.27 -5.99
C ALA A 51 -2.81 0.62 -5.85
N VAL A 52 -1.71 0.22 -6.49
CA VAL A 52 -0.51 1.02 -6.64
C VAL A 52 -0.81 2.23 -7.52
N ARG A 53 -0.55 3.42 -6.99
CA ARG A 53 -0.75 4.69 -7.70
C ARG A 53 0.56 5.43 -7.84
N GLU A 54 0.72 6.12 -8.97
CA GLU A 54 1.77 7.12 -9.12
C GLU A 54 1.51 8.29 -8.15
N ARG A 55 2.54 8.67 -7.40
CA ARG A 55 2.57 9.85 -6.54
C ARG A 55 3.72 10.75 -6.98
N ARG A 56 3.41 12.00 -7.30
CA ARG A 56 4.40 13.00 -7.72
C ARG A 56 4.93 13.75 -6.51
N VAL A 57 6.25 13.79 -6.35
CA VAL A 57 6.98 14.60 -5.39
C VAL A 57 7.90 15.58 -6.11
N ARG A 58 8.47 16.53 -5.36
CA ARG A 58 9.33 17.58 -5.93
C ARG A 58 10.57 17.04 -6.68
N ASP A 59 11.05 15.86 -6.31
CA ASP A 59 12.24 15.21 -6.87
C ASP A 59 11.95 14.04 -7.83
N GLY A 60 10.68 13.75 -8.15
CA GLY A 60 10.32 12.65 -9.06
C GLY A 60 8.92 12.08 -8.84
N SER A 61 8.57 11.01 -9.55
CA SER A 61 7.37 10.21 -9.23
C SER A 61 7.77 8.88 -8.59
N PHE A 62 7.01 8.47 -7.58
CA PHE A 62 7.14 7.16 -6.96
C PHE A 62 5.80 6.43 -7.01
N HIS A 63 5.86 5.11 -6.99
CA HIS A 63 4.67 4.27 -7.05
C HIS A 63 4.42 3.68 -5.67
N SER A 64 3.18 3.77 -5.19
CA SER A 64 2.84 3.21 -3.89
C SER A 64 1.38 2.78 -3.78
N ALA A 65 1.16 1.71 -3.03
CA ALA A 65 -0.15 1.36 -2.48
C ALA A 65 -0.25 1.92 -1.06
N VAL A 66 -1.41 2.47 -0.68
CA VAL A 66 -1.61 3.08 0.64
C VAL A 66 -2.84 2.50 1.30
N TYR A 67 -2.70 2.16 2.58
CA TYR A 67 -3.74 1.63 3.46
C TYR A 67 -3.85 2.59 4.64
N PRO A 68 -4.79 3.55 4.61
CA PRO A 68 -4.82 4.65 5.57
C PRO A 68 -5.44 4.29 6.93
N ASP A 69 -6.16 3.17 7.01
CA ASP A 69 -6.92 2.75 8.19
C ASP A 69 -6.66 1.25 8.43
N LEU A 70 -5.63 0.95 9.23
CA LEU A 70 -5.26 -0.41 9.60
C LEU A 70 -5.18 -0.55 11.11
N PRO A 71 -5.93 -1.50 11.72
CA PRO A 71 -5.75 -1.87 13.11
C PRO A 71 -4.31 -2.32 13.41
N ALA A 72 -3.74 -1.87 14.52
CA ALA A 72 -2.37 -2.20 14.92
C ALA A 72 -2.15 -3.71 14.99
N GLY A 73 -1.15 -4.21 14.30
CA GLY A 73 -0.90 -5.64 14.14
C GLY A 73 0.17 -5.95 13.11
N ILE A 74 0.47 -7.23 12.96
CA ILE A 74 1.41 -7.72 11.96
C ILE A 74 0.62 -8.09 10.71
N TYR A 75 0.98 -7.45 9.59
CA TYR A 75 0.39 -7.70 8.29
C TYR A 75 1.34 -8.48 7.41
N THR A 76 0.82 -9.52 6.76
CA THR A 76 1.47 -10.19 5.64
C THR A 76 1.14 -9.42 4.38
N VAL A 77 2.17 -9.04 3.64
CA VAL A 77 2.05 -8.49 2.29
C VAL A 77 2.11 -9.66 1.32
N TRP A 78 1.17 -9.75 0.39
CA TRP A 78 1.07 -10.86 -0.55
C TRP A 78 1.58 -10.44 -1.93
N TRP A 79 2.47 -11.26 -2.49
CA TRP A 79 2.93 -11.15 -3.86
C TRP A 79 1.86 -11.67 -4.84
N ASP A 80 1.23 -12.78 -4.48
CA ASP A 80 0.14 -13.44 -5.19
C ASP A 80 -0.72 -14.24 -4.18
N GLU A 81 -1.65 -15.05 -4.66
CA GLU A 81 -2.58 -15.80 -3.81
C GLU A 81 -1.88 -16.70 -2.78
N GLY A 82 -0.70 -17.25 -3.10
CA GLY A 82 0.02 -18.19 -2.24
C GLY A 82 1.37 -17.68 -1.71
N THR A 83 1.95 -16.64 -2.33
CA THR A 83 3.30 -16.18 -1.99
C THR A 83 3.28 -14.93 -1.12
N SER A 84 3.85 -15.01 0.09
CA SER A 84 4.06 -13.82 0.93
C SER A 84 5.26 -13.01 0.42
N ALA A 85 5.04 -11.74 0.10
CA ALA A 85 6.10 -10.76 -0.21
C ALA A 85 6.89 -10.32 1.04
N GLY A 86 6.34 -10.52 2.24
CA GLY A 86 6.97 -10.17 3.50
C GLY A 86 5.95 -9.87 4.60
N THR A 87 6.43 -9.43 5.75
CA THR A 87 5.58 -8.98 6.86
C THR A 87 5.97 -7.57 7.30
N VAL A 88 4.98 -6.81 7.79
CA VAL A 88 5.16 -5.45 8.30
C VAL A 88 4.35 -5.26 9.58
N SER A 89 4.94 -4.59 10.58
CA SER A 89 4.24 -4.25 11.82
C SER A 89 3.62 -2.87 11.70
N VAL A 90 2.30 -2.79 11.82
CA VAL A 90 1.56 -1.54 11.88
C VAL A 90 1.29 -1.21 13.34
N HIS A 91 1.67 0.00 13.75
CA HIS A 91 1.42 0.51 15.11
C HIS A 91 0.37 1.61 15.06
N GLY A 92 -0.49 1.67 16.09
CA GLY A 92 -1.49 2.72 16.24
C GLY A 92 -0.82 4.10 16.31
N GLY A 93 -1.41 5.08 15.61
CA GLY A 93 -0.87 6.44 15.55
C GLY A 93 0.43 6.57 14.73
N ALA A 94 0.88 5.52 14.05
CA ALA A 94 2.10 5.53 13.25
C ALA A 94 1.86 5.11 11.80
N ILE A 95 2.79 5.52 10.95
CA ILE A 95 2.88 5.07 9.56
C ILE A 95 3.92 3.97 9.49
N ALA A 96 3.50 2.79 9.08
CA ALA A 96 4.40 1.72 8.69
C ALA A 96 4.76 1.85 7.21
N GLU A 97 5.98 1.46 6.88
CA GLU A 97 6.49 1.53 5.51
C GLU A 97 7.00 0.15 5.10
N PHE A 98 6.65 -0.28 3.88
CA PHE A 98 7.12 -1.53 3.30
C PHE A 98 7.68 -1.27 1.90
N LEU A 99 8.88 -1.79 1.64
CA LEU A 99 9.51 -1.72 0.32
C LEU A 99 9.24 -3.01 -0.43
N TRP A 100 8.59 -2.91 -1.58
CA TRP A 100 8.33 -4.06 -2.43
C TRP A 100 9.64 -4.66 -2.93
N PRO A 101 9.86 -5.98 -2.80
CA PRO A 101 11.10 -6.60 -3.24
C PRO A 101 11.27 -6.49 -4.75
N THR A 102 12.42 -5.97 -5.20
CA THR A 102 12.72 -5.68 -6.62
C THR A 102 13.16 -6.91 -7.41
N SER A 103 13.50 -8.00 -6.73
CA SER A 103 13.92 -9.27 -7.32
C SER A 103 13.21 -10.38 -6.56
N GLY A 104 12.45 -11.19 -7.31
CA GLY A 104 11.54 -12.21 -6.80
C GLY A 104 12.17 -13.06 -5.69
N PHE A 105 11.33 -13.45 -4.74
CA PHE A 105 11.66 -14.45 -3.73
C PHE A 105 12.40 -15.61 -4.40
N GLY A 106 13.71 -15.69 -4.16
CA GLY A 106 14.47 -16.88 -4.46
C GLY A 106 13.81 -18.03 -3.71
N ALA A 107 13.43 -19.07 -4.44
CA ALA A 107 12.86 -20.30 -3.95
C ALA A 107 13.41 -20.67 -2.56
N ALA A 108 12.54 -20.75 -1.56
CA ALA A 108 12.82 -21.58 -0.41
C ALA A 108 12.80 -23.03 -0.91
N GLY A 109 14.00 -23.52 -1.25
CA GLY A 109 14.27 -24.95 -1.47
C GLY A 109 14.47 -25.69 -0.17
#